data_AF-C7MZ25-F1
#
_entry.id   AF-C7MZ25-F1
#
_cell.length_a   1.000
_cell.length_b   1.000
_cell.length_c   1.000
_cell.angle_alpha   90.00
_cell.angle_beta   90.00
_cell.angle_gamma   90.00
#
_symmetry.space_group_name_H-M   'P 1'
#
loop_
_entity.id
_entity.type
_entity.pdbx_description
1 polymer ?
#
loop_
_entity_poly.entity_id
_entity_poly.type
_entity_poly.pdbx_seq_one_letter_code
_entity_poly.pdbx_strand_id
1 'polypeptide(L)' 'MSREVVALLLFGLAGFLAGGAFSMWKRTRGMAVALGGAALLAVGGATAWLLS' A
#
# COMPACT_ATOMS: atom_id res chain seq x y z
N MET A 1 -6.99 -15.34 12.48
CA MET A 1 -7.21 -13.89 12.25
C MET A 1 -8.38 -13.74 11.29
N SER A 2 -9.28 -12.79 11.55
CA SER A 2 -10.44 -12.59 10.68
C SER A 2 -10.00 -11.95 9.36
N ARG A 3 -10.72 -12.24 8.27
CA ARG A 3 -10.38 -11.72 6.93
C ARG A 3 -10.44 -10.20 6.88
N GLU A 4 -11.35 -9.59 7.64
CA GLU A 4 -11.46 -8.13 7.73
C GLU A 4 -10.21 -7.52 8.37
N VAL A 5 -9.66 -8.15 9.42
CA VAL A 5 -8.45 -7.65 10.08
C VAL A 5 -7.25 -7.68 9.15
N VAL A 6 -7.09 -8.73 8.34
CA VAL A 6 -6.00 -8.83 7.35
C VAL A 6 -6.16 -7.76 6.27
N ALA A 7 -7.37 -7.60 5.73
CA ALA A 7 -7.65 -6.58 4.72
C ALA A 7 -7.43 -5.16 5.25
N LEU A 8 -7.86 -4.86 6.48
CA LEU A 8 -7.62 -3.57 7.14
C LEU A 8 -6.13 -3.28 7.31
N LEU A 9 -5.33 -4.29 7.66
CA LEU A 9 -3.89 -4.15 7.82
C LEU A 9 -3.20 -3.89 6.46
N LEU A 10 -3.61 -4.58 5.39
CA LEU A 10 -3.10 -4.30 4.04
C LEU A 10 -3.50 -2.91 3.54
N PHE A 11 -4.73 -2.45 3.81
CA PHE A 11 -5.15 -1.09 3.47
C PHE A 11 -4.39 -0.03 4.28
N GLY A 12 -4.14 -0.27 5.57
CA GLY A 12 -3.28 0.58 6.40
C GLY A 12 -1.85 0.65 5.87
N LEU A 13 -1.28 -0.49 5.47
CA LEU A 13 0.04 -0.58 4.86
C LEU A 13 0.10 0.18 3.52
N ALA A 14 -0.96 0.07 2.70
CA ALA A 14 -1.06 0.79 1.44
C ALA A 14 -1.09 2.31 1.66
N GLY A 15 -1.85 2.79 2.65
CA GLY A 15 -1.87 4.20 3.04
C GLY A 15 -0.51 4.69 3.54
N PHE A 16 0.19 3.88 4.35
CA PHE A 16 1.54 4.17 4.82
C PHE A 16 2.55 4.28 3.66
N LEU A 17 2.52 3.34 2.72
CA LEU A 17 3.38 3.36 1.53
C LEU A 17 3.08 4.55 0.62
N ALA A 18 1.81 4.89 0.43
CA ALA A 18 1.41 6.09 -0.32
C ALA A 18 1.91 7.37 0.35
N GLY A 19 1.84 7.46 1.68
CA GLY A 19 2.42 8.57 2.46
C GLY A 19 3.95 8.66 2.31
N GLY A 20 4.64 7.52 2.35
CA GLY A 20 6.08 7.43 2.11
C GLY A 20 6.46 7.84 0.68
N ALA A 21 5.67 7.43 -0.32
CA ALA A 21 5.84 7.83 -1.71
C ALA A 21 5.71 9.35 -1.88
N PHE A 22 4.70 9.96 -1.26
CA PHE A 22 4.50 11.41 -1.30
C PHE A 22 5.66 12.17 -0.64
N SER A 23 6.13 11.70 0.52
CA SER A 23 7.27 12.29 1.22
C SER A 23 8.56 12.26 0.39
N MET A 24 8.81 11.15 -0.32
CA MET A 24 10.02 10.96 -1.12
C MET A 24 9.94 11.57 -2.53
N TRP A 25 8.76 12.00 -3.00
CA TRP A 25 8.56 12.49 -4.37
C TRP A 25 9.50 13.65 -4.75
N LYS A 26 9.77 14.55 -3.80
CA LYS A 26 10.64 15.71 -4.03
C LYS A 26 12.13 15.41 -3.85
N ARG A 27 12.49 14.34 -3.14
CA ARG A 27 13.88 13.99 -2.83
C ARG A 27 14.45 12.95 -3.80
N THR A 28 13.72 11.87 -4.02
CA THR A 28 14.15 10.72 -4.84
C THR A 28 12.95 10.14 -5.57
N ARG A 29 12.69 10.63 -6.78
CA ARG A 29 11.55 10.24 -7.60
C ARG A 29 11.49 8.72 -7.87
N GLY A 30 12.64 8.08 -8.07
CA GLY A 30 12.71 6.63 -8.28
C GLY A 30 12.17 5.82 -7.09
N MET A 31 12.56 6.22 -5.87
CA MET A 31 12.07 5.58 -4.63
C MET A 31 10.58 5.84 -4.41
N ALA A 32 10.10 7.04 -4.76
CA ALA A 32 8.69 7.39 -4.66
C ALA A 32 7.81 6.55 -5.60
N VAL A 33 8.27 6.29 -6.83
CA VAL A 33 7.56 5.43 -7.79
C VAL A 33 7.55 3.98 -7.30
N ALA A 34 8.67 3.47 -6.76
CA ALA A 34 8.72 2.12 -6.19
C ALA A 34 7.72 1.95 -5.02
N LEU A 35 7.69 2.92 -4.09
CA LEU A 35 6.74 2.95 -2.97
C LEU A 35 5.28 3.06 -3.45
N GLY A 36 5.02 3.90 -4.45
CA GLY A 36 3.69 4.03 -5.06
C GLY A 36 3.23 2.73 -5.75
N GLY A 37 4.13 2.05 -6.46
CA GLY A 37 3.85 0.75 -7.07
C GLY A 37 3.56 -0.33 -6.03
N ALA A 38 4.34 -0.38 -4.95
CA ALA A 38 4.09 -1.28 -3.84
C ALA A 38 2.76 -0.95 -3.11
N ALA A 39 2.36 0.33 -3.04
CA ALA A 39 1.06 0.73 -2.50
C ALA A 39 -0.09 0.16 -3.35
N LEU A 40 0.01 0.22 -4.68
CA LEU A 40 -0.98 -0.35 -5.58
C LEU A 40 -1.09 -1.88 -5.43
N LEU A 41 0.05 -2.57 -5.29
CA LEU A 41 0.07 -4.01 -5.00
C LEU A 41 -0.58 -4.34 -3.66
N ALA A 42 -0.34 -3.53 -2.62
CA ALA A 42 -0.97 -3.71 -1.32
C ALA A 42 -2.49 -3.51 -1.37
N VAL A 43 -2.98 -2.51 -2.12
CA VAL A 43 -4.43 -2.33 -2.35
C VAL A 43 -5.01 -3.53 -3.10
N GLY A 44 -4.35 -3.99 -4.17
CA GLY A 44 -4.79 -5.16 -4.94
C GLY A 44 -4.80 -6.45 -4.11
N GLY A 45 -3.80 -6.64 -3.25
CA GLY A 45 -3.76 -7.75 -2.30
C GLY A 45 -4.88 -7.65 -1.26
N ALA A 46 -5.15 -6.45 -0.74
CA ALA A 46 -6.23 -6.22 0.23
C ALA A 46 -7.60 -6.57 -0.36
N THR A 47 -7.88 -6.10 -1.58
CA THR A 47 -9.15 -6.36 -2.26
C THR A 47 -9.31 -7.82 -2.64
N ALA A 48 -8.27 -8.46 -3.18
CA ALA A 48 -8.30 -9.89 -3.50
C ALA A 48 -8.55 -10.75 -2.24
N TRP A 49 -7.96 -10.37 -1.10
CA TRP A 49 -8.15 -11.09 0.16
C TRP A 49 -9.54 -10.89 0.77
N LEU A 50 -10.13 -9.70 0.59
CA LEU A 50 -11.50 -9.38 1.02
C LEU A 50 -12.54 -10.16 0.20
N LEU A 51 -12.21 -10.44 -1.07
CA LEU A 51 -13.07 -11.15 -2.01
C LEU A 51 -12.92 -12.68 -1.97
N SER A 52 -11.89 -13.22 -1.29
CA SER A 52 -11.64 -14.67 -1.12
C SER A 52 -12.24 -15.22 0.16
#